data_AF-A0A2V6U271-F1
#
_entry.id   AF-A0A2V6U271-F1
#
_cell.length_a   1.000
_cell.length_b   1.000
_cell.length_c   1.000
_cell.angle_alpha   90.00
_cell.angle_beta   90.00
_cell.angle_gamma   90.00
#
_symmetry.space_group_name_H-M   'P 1'
#
loop_
_entity.id
_entity.type
_entity.pdbx_description
1 polymer ?
#
loop_
_entity_poly.entity_id
_entity_poly.type
_entity_poly.pdbx_seq_one_letter_code
_entity_poly.pdbx_strand_id
1 'polypeptide(L)'
;QGLGSCTFYRGKGCATCNFTGMRSRVAIYEVMPVSPEIRDPILRNAPTPELREVAESQGMRTLRQAGLLKVIDGTTTVEEVLRVTLA
;
A
#
# COMPACT_ATOMS: atom_id res chain seq x y z
N GLN A 1 -11.46 13.04 9.32
CA GLN A 1 -12.67 12.20 9.40
C GLN A 1 -12.28 10.97 10.20
N GLY A 2 -12.87 10.78 11.38
CA GLY A 2 -12.56 9.61 12.20
C GLY A 2 -12.94 8.33 11.45
N LEU A 3 -12.01 7.40 11.33
CA LEU A 3 -12.33 6.05 10.87
C LEU A 3 -13.36 5.49 11.83
N GLY A 4 -14.55 5.13 11.33
CA GLY A 4 -15.50 4.35 12.09
C GLY A 4 -14.93 2.98 12.50
N SER A 5 -15.75 2.10 13.04
CA SER A 5 -15.34 0.71 13.30
C SER A 5 -14.88 0.04 12.00
N CYS A 6 -13.60 -0.31 11.90
CA CYS A 6 -13.06 -1.11 10.80
C CYS A 6 -13.00 -2.58 11.22
N THR A 7 -13.53 -3.48 10.40
CA THR A 7 -13.46 -4.93 10.64
C THR A 7 -12.30 -5.50 9.85
N PHE A 8 -11.41 -6.23 10.52
CA PHE A 8 -10.28 -6.90 9.88
C PHE A 8 -10.48 -8.41 9.86
N TYR A 9 -9.92 -9.05 8.84
CA TYR A 9 -10.09 -10.46 8.59
C TYR A 9 -8.74 -11.19 8.65
N ARG A 10 -8.78 -12.43 9.11
CA ARG A 10 -7.67 -13.39 9.04
C ARG A 10 -8.26 -14.76 8.72
N GLY A 11 -7.68 -15.45 7.74
CA GLY A 11 -8.10 -16.81 7.42
C GLY A 11 -7.72 -17.78 8.55
N LYS A 12 -8.66 -18.63 8.95
CA LYS A 12 -8.44 -19.63 10.02
C LYS A 12 -7.54 -20.80 9.62
N GLY A 13 -7.32 -21.00 8.31
CA GLY A 13 -6.66 -22.18 7.76
C GLY A 13 -7.66 -23.32 7.51
N CYS A 14 -7.63 -23.91 6.32
CA CYS A 14 -8.43 -25.08 5.94
C CYS A 14 -7.70 -25.88 4.86
N ALA A 15 -8.20 -27.09 4.53
CA ALA A 15 -7.62 -27.93 3.49
C ALA A 15 -7.47 -27.21 2.15
N THR A 16 -8.43 -26.34 1.78
CA THR A 16 -8.42 -25.59 0.51
C THR A 16 -7.29 -24.56 0.41
N CYS A 17 -6.79 -24.05 1.53
CA CYS A 17 -5.64 -23.13 1.55
C CYS A 17 -4.38 -23.80 2.11
N ASN A 18 -4.33 -25.13 2.14
CA ASN A 18 -3.25 -25.89 2.77
C ASN A 18 -2.94 -25.42 4.20
N PHE A 19 -4.00 -25.09 4.95
CA PHE A 19 -3.93 -24.60 6.34
C PHE A 19 -3.16 -23.28 6.54
N THR A 20 -2.82 -22.55 5.47
CA THR A 20 -2.08 -21.27 5.57
C THR A 20 -2.94 -20.09 6.00
N GLY A 21 -4.26 -20.18 5.79
CA GLY A 21 -5.17 -19.06 5.97
C GLY A 21 -5.16 -18.05 4.82
N MET A 22 -4.36 -18.26 3.78
CA MET A 22 -4.26 -17.40 2.59
C MET A 22 -4.38 -18.22 1.31
N ARG A 23 -5.05 -17.67 0.29
CA ARG A 23 -5.10 -18.30 -1.03
C ARG A 23 -4.96 -17.23 -2.10
N SER A 24 -4.16 -17.53 -3.13
CA SER A 24 -3.82 -16.59 -4.20
C SER A 24 -2.95 -15.42 -3.74
N ARG A 25 -2.69 -14.48 -4.65
CA ARG A 25 -1.90 -13.27 -4.40
C ARG A 25 -2.68 -12.05 -4.86
N VAL A 26 -2.46 -10.93 -4.18
CA VAL A 26 -3.07 -9.64 -4.49
C VAL A 26 -1.94 -8.64 -4.67
N ALA A 27 -2.01 -7.86 -5.73
CA ALA A 27 -1.04 -6.81 -5.98
C ALA A 27 -1.43 -5.52 -5.23
N ILE A 28 -0.41 -4.83 -4.73
CA ILE A 28 -0.49 -3.46 -4.22
C ILE A 28 0.45 -2.61 -5.08
N TYR A 29 0.05 -1.37 -5.35
CA TYR A 29 0.74 -0.51 -6.31
C TYR A 29 1.03 0.85 -5.70
N GLU A 30 2.22 1.36 -6.00
CA GLU A 30 2.63 2.75 -5.76
C GLU A 30 2.94 3.32 -7.14
N VAL A 31 2.10 4.26 -7.60
CA VAL A 31 2.17 4.82 -8.94
C VAL A 31 2.40 6.31 -8.83
N MET A 32 3.54 6.77 -9.34
CA MET A 32 3.95 8.18 -9.34
C MET A 32 3.87 8.74 -10.77
N PRO A 33 2.79 9.44 -11.14
CA PRO A 33 2.75 10.15 -12.41
C PRO A 33 3.82 11.24 -12.45
N VAL A 34 4.52 11.37 -13.58
CA VAL A 34 5.50 12.45 -13.79
C VAL A 34 4.76 13.72 -14.22
N SER A 35 4.19 14.41 -13.23
CA SER A 35 3.56 15.73 -13.41
C SER A 35 4.61 16.81 -13.68
N PRO A 36 4.21 18.00 -14.18
CA PRO A 36 5.12 19.14 -14.32
C PRO A 36 5.87 19.48 -13.02
N GLU A 37 5.22 19.40 -11.86
CA GLU A 37 5.80 19.72 -10.55
C GLU A 37 6.83 18.68 -10.08
N ILE A 38 6.75 17.45 -10.58
CA ILE A 38 7.75 16.39 -10.35
C ILE A 38 8.99 16.59 -11.24
N ARG A 39 8.85 17.23 -12.41
CA ARG A 39 9.96 17.41 -13.37
C ARG A 39 11.08 18.29 -12.80
N ASP A 40 10.73 19.38 -12.13
CA ASP A 40 11.73 20.30 -11.59
C ASP A 40 12.65 19.64 -10.54
N PRO A 41 12.13 18.93 -9.51
CA PRO A 41 12.94 18.09 -8.62
C PRO A 41 13.83 17.08 -9.36
N ILE A 42 13.34 16.44 -10.42
CA ILE A 42 14.14 15.50 -11.22
C ILE A 42 15.33 16.20 -11.87
N LEU A 43 15.09 17.34 -12.54
CA LEU A 43 16.13 18.07 -13.28
C LEU A 43 17.27 18.57 -12.39
N ARG A 44 16.97 18.91 -11.13
CA ARG A 44 17.98 19.35 -10.16
C ARG A 44 18.56 18.23 -9.28
N ASN A 45 18.24 16.96 -9.58
CA ASN A 45 18.66 15.80 -8.80
C ASN A 45 18.31 15.92 -7.31
N ALA A 46 17.06 16.30 -7.02
CA ALA A 46 16.55 16.38 -5.66
C ALA A 46 16.63 15.02 -4.93
N PRO A 47 16.81 15.02 -3.59
CA PRO A 47 16.71 13.81 -2.79
C PRO A 47 15.34 13.13 -2.94
N THR A 48 15.30 11.79 -2.94
CA THR A 48 14.06 11.00 -3.07
C THR A 48 12.91 11.43 -2.14
N PRO A 49 13.15 11.80 -0.86
CA PRO A 49 12.06 12.28 0.02
C PRO A 49 11.32 13.48 -0.54
N GLU A 50 12.01 14.40 -1.22
CA GLU A 50 11.41 15.59 -1.80
C GLU A 50 10.49 15.24 -2.97
N LEU A 51 10.89 14.30 -3.85
CA LEU A 51 10.01 13.80 -4.91
C LEU A 51 8.78 13.08 -4.33
N ARG A 52 8.97 12.32 -3.25
CA ARG A 52 7.89 11.61 -2.58
C ARG A 52 6.87 12.56 -1.98
N GLU A 53 7.31 13.63 -1.31
CA GLU A 53 6.40 14.65 -0.76
C GLU A 53 5.54 15.29 -1.83
N VAL A 54 6.13 15.67 -2.97
CA VAL A 54 5.38 16.21 -4.12
C VAL A 54 4.39 15.17 -4.64
N ALA A 55 4.81 13.92 -4.85
CA ALA A 55 3.95 12.87 -5.37
C ALA A 55 2.78 12.54 -4.43
N GLU A 56 3.02 12.44 -3.12
CA GLU A 56 1.98 12.21 -2.12
C GLU A 56 1.00 13.38 -2.05
N SER A 57 1.48 14.63 -2.17
CA SER A 57 0.62 15.82 -2.23
C SER A 57 -0.33 15.81 -3.44
N GLN A 58 0.08 15.14 -4.52
CA GLN A 58 -0.72 14.95 -5.74
C GLN A 58 -1.60 13.69 -5.71
N GLY A 59 -1.67 13.00 -4.56
CA GLY A 59 -2.56 11.85 -4.37
C GLY A 59 -1.94 10.50 -4.69
N MET A 60 -0.62 10.42 -4.92
CA MET A 60 0.09 9.14 -4.92
C MET A 60 -0.13 8.45 -3.56
N ARG A 61 -0.51 7.17 -3.60
CA ARG A 61 -0.55 6.33 -2.40
C ARG A 61 0.71 5.50 -2.33
N THR A 62 1.31 5.44 -1.14
CA THR A 62 2.43 4.54 -0.87
C THR A 62 1.98 3.08 -0.92
N LEU A 63 2.91 2.14 -1.10
CA LEU A 63 2.62 0.71 -1.02
C LEU A 63 1.89 0.35 0.29
N ARG A 64 2.30 0.95 1.41
CA ARG A 64 1.66 0.73 2.72
C ARG A 64 0.23 1.24 2.75
N GLN A 65 -0.02 2.45 2.26
CA GLN A 65 -1.38 3.00 2.18
C GLN A 65 -2.26 2.15 1.26
N ALA A 66 -1.76 1.73 0.10
CA ALA A 66 -2.47 0.86 -0.83
C ALA A 66 -2.80 -0.50 -0.19
N GLY A 67 -1.84 -1.09 0.55
CA GLY A 67 -2.06 -2.32 1.31
C GLY A 67 -3.09 -2.16 2.42
N LEU A 68 -3.05 -1.07 3.18
CA LEU A 68 -4.03 -0.82 4.25
C LEU A 68 -5.46 -0.70 3.70
N LEU A 69 -5.66 -0.13 2.51
CA LEU A 69 -6.97 -0.14 1.85
C LEU A 69 -7.45 -1.58 1.56
N LYS A 70 -6.53 -2.48 1.18
CA LYS A 70 -6.80 -3.92 0.99
C LYS A 70 -7.03 -4.70 2.30
N VAL A 71 -6.64 -4.13 3.43
CA VAL A 71 -6.97 -4.69 4.75
C VAL A 71 -8.39 -4.30 5.13
N ILE A 72 -8.73 -3.02 4.92
CA ILE A 72 -10.06 -2.48 5.22
C ILE A 72 -11.14 -3.15 4.36
N ASP A 73 -10.84 -3.47 3.09
CA ASP A 73 -11.76 -4.20 2.21
C ASP A 73 -11.81 -5.72 2.47
N GLY A 74 -10.99 -6.23 3.40
CA GLY A 74 -10.94 -7.66 3.77
C GLY A 74 -10.21 -8.57 2.77
N THR A 75 -9.50 -8.01 1.79
CA THR A 75 -8.77 -8.79 0.77
C THR A 75 -7.47 -9.40 1.30
N THR A 76 -6.78 -8.72 2.22
CA THR A 76 -5.54 -9.19 2.84
C THR A 76 -5.51 -8.89 4.34
N THR A 77 -4.47 -9.36 5.03
CA THR A 77 -4.30 -9.16 6.47
C THR A 77 -3.32 -8.01 6.77
N VAL A 78 -3.42 -7.45 7.97
CA VAL A 78 -2.46 -6.43 8.45
C VAL A 78 -1.04 -7.01 8.43
N GLU A 79 -0.88 -8.26 8.84
CA GLU A 79 0.42 -8.93 8.92
C GLU A 79 1.07 -9.05 7.54
N GLU A 80 0.30 -9.36 6.51
CA GLU A 80 0.83 -9.44 5.15
C GLU A 80 1.27 -8.07 4.63
N VAL A 81 0.50 -7.02 4.88
CA VAL A 81 0.88 -5.66 4.47
C VAL A 81 2.14 -5.20 5.18
N LEU A 82 2.26 -5.45 6.49
CA LEU A 82 3.47 -5.10 7.23
C LEU A 82 4.67 -5.90 6.69
N ARG A 83 4.52 -7.21 6.47
CA ARG A 83 5.57 -8.08 5.95
C ARG A 83 6.16 -7.61 4.62
N VAL A 84 5.32 -7.11 3.71
CA VAL A 84 5.76 -6.73 2.35
C VAL A 84 6.09 -5.24 2.19
N THR A 85 5.78 -4.39 3.18
CA THR A 85 6.02 -2.94 3.10
C THR A 85 6.99 -2.40 4.13
N LEU A 86 7.47 -3.23 5.07
CA LEU A 86 8.56 -2.85 5.97
C LEU A 86 9.90 -2.98 5.23
N ALA A 87 10.45 -1.83 4.83
CA ALA A 87 11.83 -1.62 4.39
C ALA A 87 12.38 -0.42 5.15
#